data_AF-A0A2N2CLR7-F1
#
_entry.id   AF-A0A2N2CLR7-F1
#
_cell.length_a   1.000
_cell.length_b   1.000
_cell.length_c   1.000
_cell.angle_alpha   90.00
_cell.angle_beta   90.00
_cell.angle_gamma   90.00
#
_symmetry.space_group_name_H-M   'P 1'
#
loop_
_entity.id
_entity.type
_entity.pdbx_description
1 polymer ?
#
loop_
_entity_poly.entity_id
_entity_poly.type
_entity_poly.pdbx_seq_one_letter_code
_entity_poly.pdbx_strand_id
1 'polypeptide(L)'
;MKGKLDMKRDMELIRKILLQIEDEHVDAAIYNLKIEDYNLATIAYHCNLLFQEDLIMDYTVLRGDGQKTDFGVSGLTWAGHDFLDNIRSDGTWDKTKSIIKEKGLPMTLEVVKTIAI
;
A
#
# COMPACT_ATOMS: atom_id res chain seq x y z
N MET A 1 -7.52 -5.71 -19.16
CA MET A 1 -7.14 -4.35 -19.65
C MET A 1 -5.96 -3.88 -18.79
N LYS A 2 -4.90 -3.31 -19.36
CA LYS A 2 -3.78 -2.78 -18.56
C LYS A 2 -4.33 -1.60 -17.74
N GLY A 3 -4.32 -1.70 -16.41
CA GLY A 3 -4.85 -0.68 -15.51
C GLY A 3 -4.30 0.71 -15.86
N LYS A 4 -5.18 1.72 -15.91
CA LYS A 4 -4.82 3.12 -16.15
C LYS A 4 -3.69 3.54 -15.22
N LEU A 5 -2.71 4.31 -15.71
CA LEU A 5 -1.75 4.99 -14.85
C LEU A 5 -2.52 5.99 -13.98
N ASP A 6 -2.72 5.63 -12.72
CA ASP A 6 -3.28 6.51 -11.71
C ASP A 6 -2.25 6.70 -10.60
N MET A 7 -1.83 7.96 -10.44
CA MET A 7 -0.86 8.41 -9.45
C MET A 7 -1.59 9.14 -8.31
N LYS A 8 -2.91 9.03 -8.23
CA LYS A 8 -3.67 9.46 -7.07
C LYS A 8 -3.56 8.40 -5.98
N ARG A 9 -3.38 8.84 -4.74
CA ARG A 9 -3.37 7.94 -3.58
C ARG A 9 -4.70 7.19 -3.48
N ASP A 10 -4.62 5.87 -3.54
CA ASP A 10 -5.70 4.91 -3.38
C ASP A 10 -5.48 4.10 -2.10
N MET A 11 -6.39 4.28 -1.14
CA MET A 11 -6.31 3.59 0.16
C MET A 11 -6.69 2.11 0.08
N GLU A 12 -7.48 1.69 -0.91
CA GLU A 12 -7.75 0.27 -1.16
C GLU A 12 -6.48 -0.44 -1.67
N LEU A 13 -5.74 0.21 -2.57
CA LEU A 13 -4.47 -0.30 -3.04
C LEU A 13 -3.43 -0.36 -1.92
N ILE A 14 -3.34 0.67 -1.07
CA ILE A 14 -2.45 0.67 0.09
C ILE A 14 -2.70 -0.56 0.98
N ARG A 15 -3.97 -0.84 1.31
CA ARG A 15 -4.34 -2.02 2.11
C ARG A 15 -3.90 -3.31 1.42
N LYS A 16 -4.17 -3.45 0.12
CA LYS A 16 -3.78 -4.63 -0.68
C LYS A 16 -2.26 -4.83 -0.73
N ILE A 17 -1.49 -3.76 -0.88
CA ILE A 17 -0.02 -3.81 -0.90
C ILE A 17 0.53 -4.30 0.44
N LEU A 18 0.02 -3.77 1.56
CA LEU A 18 0.48 -4.18 2.89
C LEU A 18 0.20 -5.66 3.15
N LEU A 19 -0.99 -6.14 2.80
CA LEU A 19 -1.35 -7.56 2.87
C LEU A 19 -0.41 -8.41 2.01
N GLN A 20 -0.15 -8.00 0.76
CA GLN A 20 0.70 -8.75 -0.16
C GLN A 20 2.16 -8.80 0.29
N ILE A 21 2.69 -7.69 0.83
CA ILE A 21 4.05 -7.64 1.36
C ILE A 21 4.19 -8.56 2.57
N GLU A 22 3.21 -8.57 3.47
CA GLU A 22 3.25 -9.46 4.63
C GLU A 22 3.18 -10.95 4.25
N ASP A 23 2.43 -11.30 3.19
CA ASP A 23 2.32 -12.67 2.69
C ASP A 23 3.57 -13.14 1.93
N GLU A 24 4.17 -12.27 1.10
CA GLU A 24 5.30 -12.63 0.23
C GLU A 24 6.69 -12.44 0.87
N HIS A 25 6.85 -11.52 1.82
CA HIS A 25 8.17 -11.19 2.35
C HIS A 25 8.64 -12.21 3.38
N VAL A 26 9.82 -12.80 3.15
CA VAL A 26 10.46 -13.75 4.06
C VAL A 26 11.82 -13.22 4.52
N ASP A 27 12.80 -13.20 3.62
CA ASP A 27 14.19 -12.82 3.91
C ASP A 27 14.84 -11.94 2.82
N ALA A 28 14.22 -11.85 1.64
CA ALA A 28 14.70 -11.06 0.51
C ALA A 28 13.66 -10.00 0.06
N ALA A 29 14.15 -9.00 -0.67
CA ALA A 29 13.29 -7.99 -1.28
C ALA A 29 12.34 -8.63 -2.31
N ILE A 30 11.09 -8.18 -2.31
CA ILE A 30 10.11 -8.52 -3.34
C ILE A 30 10.33 -7.59 -4.52
N TYR A 31 10.61 -8.16 -5.69
CA TYR A 31 10.77 -7.41 -6.91
C TYR A 31 9.48 -7.39 -7.72
N ASN A 32 9.08 -6.18 -8.12
CA ASN A 32 7.92 -5.96 -8.97
C ASN A 32 6.62 -6.60 -8.42
N LEU A 33 6.34 -6.31 -7.15
CA LEU A 33 5.11 -6.72 -6.45
C LEU A 33 3.88 -6.59 -7.36
N LYS A 34 3.05 -7.64 -7.39
CA LYS A 34 1.85 -7.69 -8.24
C LYS A 34 0.60 -7.65 -7.39
N ILE A 35 -0.31 -6.75 -7.75
CA ILE A 35 -1.66 -6.68 -7.20
C ILE A 35 -2.62 -6.76 -8.38
N GLU A 36 -3.62 -7.64 -8.30
CA GLU A 36 -4.65 -7.78 -9.32
C GLU A 36 -5.33 -6.43 -9.60
N ASP A 37 -5.66 -6.17 -10.87
CA ASP A 37 -6.26 -4.93 -11.40
C ASP A 37 -5.39 -3.66 -11.38
N TYR A 38 -4.17 -3.70 -10.83
CA TYR A 38 -3.26 -2.56 -10.81
C TYR A 38 -2.07 -2.74 -11.75
N ASN A 39 -1.64 -1.66 -12.40
CA ASN A 39 -0.41 -1.66 -13.19
C ASN A 39 0.82 -1.45 -12.30
N LEU A 40 1.98 -1.91 -12.76
CA LEU A 40 3.24 -1.88 -12.01
C LEU A 40 3.65 -0.47 -11.55
N ALA A 41 3.46 0.56 -12.38
CA ALA A 41 3.86 1.92 -12.04
C ALA A 41 2.97 2.52 -10.94
N THR A 42 1.66 2.22 -10.97
CA THR A 42 0.73 2.60 -9.91
C THR A 42 1.07 1.88 -8.60
N ILE A 43 1.43 0.59 -8.64
CA ILE A 43 1.88 -0.14 -7.44
C ILE A 43 3.17 0.47 -6.90
N ALA A 44 4.19 0.67 -7.74
CA ALA A 44 5.47 1.26 -7.35
C ALA A 44 5.30 2.63 -6.68
N TYR A 45 4.40 3.46 -7.22
CA TYR A 45 4.06 4.75 -6.62
C TYR A 45 3.51 4.61 -5.20
N HIS A 46 2.60 3.66 -4.96
CA HIS A 46 2.02 3.46 -3.63
C HIS A 46 3.01 2.81 -2.66
N CYS A 47 3.88 1.92 -3.11
CA CYS A 47 5.00 1.42 -2.31
C CYS A 47 5.93 2.58 -1.86
N ASN A 48 6.26 3.52 -2.75
CA ASN A 48 7.03 4.71 -2.40
C ASN A 48 6.32 5.57 -1.33
N LEU A 49 5.00 5.73 -1.42
CA LEU A 49 4.22 6.45 -0.39
C LEU A 49 4.27 5.73 0.98
N LEU A 50 4.15 4.40 0.98
CA LEU A 50 4.24 3.59 2.20
C LEU A 50 5.62 3.70 2.86
N PHE A 51 6.68 3.73 2.05
CA PHE A 51 8.04 3.93 2.53
C PHE A 51 8.23 5.32 3.16
N GLN A 52 7.69 6.37 2.54
CA GLN A 52 7.73 7.74 3.08
C GLN A 52 7.02 7.88 4.42
N GLU A 53 6.01 7.04 4.69
CA GLU A 53 5.24 7.00 5.94
C GLU A 53 5.75 5.93 6.93
N ASP A 54 6.94 5.38 6.70
CA ASP A 54 7.58 4.37 7.56
C ASP A 54 6.69 3.14 7.81
N LEU A 55 5.86 2.75 6.83
CA LEU A 55 5.03 1.54 6.92
C LEU A 55 5.69 0.31 6.29
N ILE A 56 6.66 0.51 5.41
CA ILE A 56 7.52 -0.55 4.84
C ILE A 56 8.98 -0.19 5.03
N MET A 57 9.83 -1.19 5.22
CA MET A 57 11.24 -1.00 5.59
C MET A 57 12.08 -0.37 4.48
N ASP A 58 11.80 -0.68 3.21
CA ASP A 58 12.58 -0.17 2.09
C ASP A 58 11.75 -0.14 0.80
N TYR A 59 12.09 0.82 -0.07
CA TYR A 59 11.62 0.95 -1.44
C TYR A 59 12.79 1.41 -2.33
N THR A 60 13.15 0.58 -3.31
CA THR A 60 14.24 0.86 -4.24
C THR A 60 13.75 0.90 -5.67
N VAL A 61 14.04 1.98 -6.40
CA VAL A 61 13.81 2.08 -7.84
C VAL A 61 14.98 1.45 -8.59
N LEU A 62 14.70 0.44 -9.41
CA LEU A 62 15.68 -0.19 -10.29
C LEU A 62 15.55 0.43 -11.68
N ARG A 63 16.55 1.21 -12.09
CA ARG A 63 16.61 1.77 -13.45
C ARG A 63 17.53 0.92 -14.32
N GLY A 64 16.96 0.18 -15.26
CA GLY A 64 17.68 -0.38 -16.40
C GLY A 64 17.96 0.67 -17.48
N ASP A 65 18.77 0.31 -18.47
CA ASP A 65 19.27 1.16 -19.56
C ASP A 65 18.22 1.67 -20.57
N GLY A 66 16.93 1.36 -20.42
CA GLY A 66 15.93 1.94 -21.32
C GLY A 66 14.46 1.58 -21.12
N GLN A 67 13.80 2.19 -20.11
CA GLN A 67 12.35 2.45 -20.05
C GLN A 67 11.46 1.53 -19.19
N LYS A 68 11.97 0.49 -18.50
CA LYS A 68 11.17 -0.21 -17.47
C LYS A 68 11.59 0.25 -16.08
N THR A 69 10.67 0.88 -15.37
CA THR A 69 10.81 1.16 -13.93
C THR A 69 10.50 -0.13 -13.19
N ASP A 70 11.54 -0.93 -12.93
CA ASP A 70 11.45 -2.03 -11.97
C ASP A 70 11.61 -1.46 -10.56
N PHE A 71 11.13 -2.16 -9.55
CA PHE A 71 11.30 -1.75 -8.15
C PHE A 71 11.43 -2.96 -7.22
N GLY A 72 12.06 -2.72 -6.07
CA GLY A 72 12.11 -3.65 -4.95
C GLY A 72 11.45 -3.06 -3.72
N VAL A 73 10.78 -3.90 -2.93
CA VAL A 73 10.26 -3.57 -1.59
C VAL A 73 10.69 -4.61 -0.57
N SER A 74 10.91 -4.18 0.67
CA SER A 74 11.14 -5.06 1.81
C SER A 74 9.87 -5.19 2.68
N GLY A 75 9.95 -5.95 3.77
CA GLY A 75 8.83 -6.19 4.69
C GLY A 75 8.28 -4.94 5.36
N LEU A 76 7.23 -5.16 6.17
CA LEU A 76 6.59 -4.11 6.96
C LEU A 76 7.50 -3.66 8.10
N THR A 77 7.36 -2.40 8.51
CA THR A 77 7.89 -1.94 9.80
C THR A 77 6.94 -2.36 10.93
N TRP A 78 7.33 -2.15 12.19
CA TRP A 78 6.40 -2.29 13.32
C TRP A 78 5.15 -1.43 13.17
N ALA A 79 5.31 -0.17 12.77
CA ALA A 79 4.18 0.72 12.51
C ALA A 79 3.32 0.24 11.32
N GLY A 80 3.96 -0.41 10.33
CA GLY A 80 3.29 -1.10 9.23
C GLY A 80 2.39 -2.24 9.68
N HIS A 81 2.90 -3.12 10.56
CA HIS A 81 2.12 -4.20 11.16
C HIS A 81 0.95 -3.68 11.99
N ASP A 82 1.19 -2.74 12.90
CA ASP A 82 0.13 -2.16 13.74
C ASP A 82 -0.97 -1.51 12.89
N PHE A 83 -0.58 -0.77 11.84
CA PHE A 83 -1.53 -0.16 10.93
C PHE A 83 -2.31 -1.22 10.14
N LEU A 84 -1.63 -2.24 9.61
CA LEU A 84 -2.27 -3.32 8.85
C LEU A 84 -3.28 -4.07 9.71
N ASP A 85 -2.94 -4.42 10.95
CA ASP A 85 -3.84 -5.15 11.85
C ASP A 85 -5.14 -4.40 12.11
N ASN A 86 -5.09 -3.07 12.24
CA ASN A 86 -6.27 -2.23 12.39
C ASN A 86 -7.19 -2.20 11.15
N ILE A 87 -6.66 -2.48 9.96
CA ILE A 87 -7.42 -2.47 8.70
C ILE A 87 -7.52 -3.85 8.04
N ARG A 88 -7.03 -4.91 8.69
CA ARG A 88 -6.89 -6.24 8.10
C ARG A 88 -8.23 -6.88 7.78
N SER A 89 -9.16 -6.84 8.74
CA SER A 89 -10.50 -7.42 8.58
C SER A 89 -11.32 -6.60 7.60
N ASP A 90 -11.97 -7.26 6.63
CA ASP A 90 -12.92 -6.60 5.72
C ASP A 90 -14.03 -5.89 6.49
N GLY A 91 -14.50 -6.47 7.60
CA GLY A 91 -15.52 -5.86 8.45
C GLY A 91 -15.05 -4.56 9.10
N THR A 92 -13.82 -4.53 9.64
CA THR A 92 -13.24 -3.31 10.21
C THR A 92 -12.99 -2.28 9.11
N TRP A 93 -12.48 -2.71 7.96
CA TRP A 93 -12.21 -1.83 6.84
C TRP A 93 -13.47 -1.17 6.26
N ASP A 94 -14.53 -1.94 6.05
CA ASP A 94 -15.81 -1.43 5.55
C ASP A 94 -16.49 -0.50 6.55
N LYS A 95 -16.40 -0.79 7.85
CA LYS A 95 -16.87 0.09 8.91
C LYS A 95 -16.09 1.40 8.93
N THR A 96 -14.76 1.36 8.83
CA THR A 96 -13.90 2.55 8.76
C THR A 96 -14.28 3.44 7.58
N LYS A 97 -14.41 2.87 6.38
CA LYS A 97 -14.86 3.61 5.17
C LYS A 97 -16.24 4.24 5.36
N SER A 98 -17.16 3.51 5.98
CA SER A 98 -18.52 4.00 6.25
C SER A 98 -18.50 5.20 7.20
N ILE A 99 -17.76 5.12 8.30
CA ILE A 99 -17.63 6.23 9.27
C ILE A 99 -17.00 7.46 8.61
N ILE A 100 -15.94 7.29 7.82
CA ILE A 100 -15.28 8.39 7.10
C ILE A 100 -16.28 9.09 6.17
N LYS A 101 -17.04 8.29 5.40
CA LYS A 101 -18.06 8.80 4.48
C LYS A 101 -19.20 9.51 5.19
N GLU A 102 -19.77 8.91 6.24
CA GLU A 102 -20.88 9.46 7.02
C GLU A 102 -20.51 10.80 7.69
N LYS A 103 -19.27 10.91 8.17
CA LYS A 103 -18.76 12.14 8.79
C LYS A 103 -18.21 13.16 7.79
N GLY A 104 -18.22 12.87 6.49
CA GLY A 104 -17.65 13.74 5.45
C GLY A 104 -16.15 14.00 5.63
N LEU A 105 -15.42 13.06 6.24
CA LEU A 105 -14.00 13.18 6.50
C LEU A 105 -13.17 12.80 5.26
N PRO A 106 -11.98 13.39 5.08
CA PRO A 106 -11.09 12.97 3.99
C PRO A 106 -10.48 11.60 4.30
N MET A 107 -10.29 10.77 3.27
CA MET A 107 -9.61 9.47 3.37
C MET A 107 -8.08 9.68 3.41
N THR A 108 -7.56 10.24 4.50
CA THR A 108 -6.12 10.37 4.78
C THR A 108 -5.62 9.24 5.66
N LEU A 109 -4.31 8.98 5.63
CA LEU A 109 -3.69 7.96 6.49
C LEU A 109 -3.97 8.23 7.97
N GLU A 110 -3.83 9.49 8.42
CA GLU A 110 -4.11 9.91 9.80
C GLU A 110 -5.57 9.68 10.20
N VAL A 111 -6.53 10.01 9.32
CA VAL A 111 -7.95 9.78 9.58
C VAL A 111 -8.25 8.29 9.69
N VAL A 112 -7.67 7.46 8.80
CA VAL A 112 -7.81 6.00 8.87
C VAL A 112 -7.21 5.47 10.16
N LYS A 113 -5.99 5.87 10.53
CA LYS A 113 -5.33 5.47 11.79
C LYS A 113 -6.16 5.83 13.03
N THR A 114 -6.92 6.91 12.99
CA THR A 114 -7.76 7.36 14.10
C THR A 114 -9.07 6.56 14.21
N ILE A 115 -9.62 6.11 13.09
CA ILE A 115 -10.95 5.47 13.04
C ILE A 115 -10.85 3.95 13.08
N ALA A 116 -9.83 3.37 12.46
CA ALA A 116 -9.60 1.94 12.41
C ALA A 116 -8.99 1.46 13.74
N ILE A 117 -9.80 0.77 14.53
CA ILE A 117 -9.49 0.17 15.84
C ILE A 117 -10.44 -1.02 16.08
#